data_AF-A0A956API1-F1
#
_entry.id   AF-A0A956API1-F1
#
_cell.length_a   1.000
_cell.length_b   1.000
_cell.length_c   1.000
_cell.angle_alpha   90.00
_cell.angle_beta   90.00
_cell.angle_gamma   90.00
#
_symmetry.space_group_name_H-M   'P 1'
#
loop_
_entity.id
_entity.type
_entity.pdbx_description
1 polymer ?
#
loop_
_entity_poly.entity_id
_entity_poly.type
_entity_poly.pdbx_seq_one_letter_code
_entity_poly.pdbx_strand_id
1 'polypeptide(L)'
;MQPSPQFTPPQGTSTGQSSSVWIFVGCGTLLLLMLCLGSGGLVYYAVGRGNPGATGFGGPGGPGGPPGSGPTPSAPALPSRTVSATVTAVTGTSPAPVDSTCNFVVSVWPSTESTTGVMCRAQMVCAGQLLFGGPEAGYFMCTVSDQPPSIAGSDNTTTSQDNADAAMTIDTAARTLTIRDDGGAHGTYSVTARVDSVL
;
A
#
# COMPACT_ATOMS: atom_id res chain seq x y z
N MET A 1 -68.75 -5.70 28.86
CA MET A 1 -68.02 -4.51 29.35
C MET A 1 -66.56 -4.89 29.41
N GLN A 2 -65.76 -4.40 28.47
CA GLN A 2 -64.37 -4.81 28.28
C GLN A 2 -63.45 -3.77 28.94
N PRO A 3 -62.56 -4.17 29.86
CA PRO A 3 -61.70 -3.22 30.57
C PRO A 3 -60.66 -2.62 29.61
N SER A 4 -60.49 -1.30 29.69
CA SER A 4 -59.53 -0.57 28.89
C SER A 4 -58.09 -0.91 29.29
N PRO A 5 -57.14 -0.99 28.33
CA PRO A 5 -55.75 -1.28 28.63
C PRO A 5 -55.10 -0.14 29.41
N GLN A 6 -54.44 -0.47 30.52
CA GLN A 6 -53.67 0.48 31.32
C GLN A 6 -52.32 0.77 30.64
N PHE A 7 -52.08 2.04 30.38
CA PHE A 7 -50.81 2.54 29.87
C PHE A 7 -49.80 2.65 31.02
N THR A 8 -48.72 1.89 30.96
CA THR A 8 -47.61 1.99 31.92
C THR A 8 -46.49 2.81 31.27
N PRO A 9 -46.13 3.99 31.80
CA PRO A 9 -45.04 4.78 31.24
C PRO A 9 -43.69 4.09 31.48
N PRO A 10 -42.73 4.17 30.53
CA PRO A 10 -41.41 3.60 30.69
C PRO A 10 -40.64 4.33 31.80
N GLN A 11 -39.98 3.56 32.66
CA GLN A 11 -39.10 4.10 33.70
C GLN A 11 -37.87 4.72 33.06
N GLY A 12 -37.69 6.03 33.25
CA GLY A 12 -36.49 6.75 32.83
C GLY A 12 -35.28 6.26 33.63
N THR A 13 -34.35 5.59 32.96
CA THR A 13 -33.03 5.28 33.50
C THR A 13 -32.25 6.58 33.64
N SER A 14 -32.15 7.09 34.88
CA SER A 14 -31.22 8.15 35.24
C SER A 14 -29.80 7.62 35.07
N THR A 15 -29.20 7.91 33.92
CA THR A 15 -27.77 7.73 33.69
C THR A 15 -27.03 8.80 34.48
N GLY A 16 -26.68 8.46 35.72
CA GLY A 16 -25.62 9.12 36.46
C GLY A 16 -24.32 8.97 35.70
N GLN A 17 -24.10 9.83 34.71
CA GLN A 17 -22.89 9.90 33.91
C GLN A 17 -21.78 10.41 34.83
N SER A 18 -21.14 9.47 35.54
CA SER A 18 -20.07 9.72 36.50
C SER A 18 -19.01 10.62 35.87
N SER A 19 -18.79 11.80 36.46
CA SER A 19 -17.76 12.77 36.07
C SER A 19 -16.36 12.15 35.96
N SER A 20 -16.14 10.98 36.54
CA SER A 20 -14.95 10.14 36.42
C SER A 20 -14.55 9.80 34.99
N VAL A 21 -15.50 9.58 34.06
CA VAL A 21 -15.17 9.18 32.68
C VAL A 21 -14.45 10.30 31.92
N TRP A 22 -14.86 11.56 32.14
CA TRP A 22 -14.24 12.72 31.48
C TRP A 22 -12.79 12.95 31.92
N ILE A 23 -12.45 12.57 33.15
CA ILE A 23 -11.08 12.67 33.67
C ILE A 23 -10.16 11.68 32.94
N PHE A 24 -10.60 10.44 32.72
CA PHE A 24 -9.79 9.44 32.01
C PHE A 24 -9.60 9.81 30.53
N VAL A 25 -10.62 10.33 29.87
CA VAL A 25 -10.52 10.80 28.47
C VAL A 25 -9.56 11.99 28.36
N GLY A 26 -9.66 12.96 29.28
CA GLY A 26 -8.76 14.12 29.30
C GLY A 26 -7.30 13.73 29.53
N CYS A 27 -7.03 12.85 30.49
CA CYS A 27 -5.68 12.42 30.83
C CYS A 27 -5.03 11.58 29.71
N GLY A 28 -5.81 10.69 29.08
CA GLY A 28 -5.35 9.90 27.94
C GLY A 28 -4.98 10.77 26.73
N THR A 29 -5.79 11.79 26.43
CA THR A 29 -5.54 12.71 25.31
C THR A 29 -4.28 13.56 25.54
N LEU A 30 -4.06 14.00 26.79
CA LEU A 30 -2.88 14.80 27.15
C LEU A 30 -1.58 13.98 27.09
N LEU A 31 -1.62 12.71 27.53
CA LEU A 31 -0.49 11.79 27.38
C LEU A 31 -0.15 11.51 25.92
N LEU A 32 -1.17 11.32 25.07
CA LEU A 32 -0.97 11.10 23.63
C LEU A 32 -0.32 12.32 22.97
N LEU A 33 -0.80 13.54 23.29
CA LEU A 33 -0.22 14.79 22.77
C LEU A 33 1.24 14.98 23.21
N MET A 34 1.56 14.71 24.47
CA MET A 34 2.94 14.78 24.97
C MET A 34 3.84 13.74 24.30
N LEU A 35 3.34 12.53 24.05
CA LEU A 35 4.10 11.49 23.36
C LEU A 35 4.37 11.85 21.89
N CYS A 36 3.39 12.41 21.18
CA CYS A 36 3.55 12.88 19.80
C CYS A 36 4.54 14.06 19.69
N LEU A 37 4.46 15.04 20.59
CA LEU A 37 5.40 16.18 20.60
C LEU A 37 6.82 15.76 21.01
N GLY A 38 6.96 14.86 21.98
CA GLY A 38 8.26 14.35 22.43
C GLY A 38 8.97 13.48 21.40
N SER A 39 8.24 12.59 20.72
CA SER A 39 8.82 11.71 19.70
C SER A 39 9.19 12.45 18.41
N GLY A 40 8.37 13.42 17.96
CA GLY A 40 8.67 14.24 16.78
C GLY A 40 9.93 15.11 16.94
N GLY A 41 10.17 15.65 18.14
CA GLY A 41 11.34 16.49 18.42
C GLY A 41 12.67 15.73 18.36
N LEU A 42 12.69 14.45 18.75
CA LEU A 42 13.90 13.64 18.83
C LEU A 42 14.38 13.20 17.43
N VAL A 43 13.46 12.93 16.50
CA VAL A 43 13.78 12.63 15.09
C VAL A 43 14.31 13.88 14.38
N TYR A 44 13.72 15.06 14.64
CA TYR A 44 14.17 16.31 14.01
C TYR A 44 15.60 16.69 14.43
N TYR A 45 15.96 16.48 15.71
CA TYR A 45 17.31 16.77 16.20
C TYR A 45 18.38 15.78 15.71
N ALA A 46 18.00 14.52 15.45
CA ALA A 46 18.90 13.52 14.89
C ALA A 46 19.19 13.77 13.39
N VAL A 47 18.21 14.26 12.63
CA VAL A 47 18.38 14.56 11.19
C VAL A 47 19.11 15.90 10.96
N GLY A 48 18.97 16.87 11.88
CA GLY A 48 19.62 18.19 11.77
C GLY A 48 21.14 18.22 12.01
N ARG A 49 21.75 17.13 12.50
CA ARG A 49 23.22 16.99 12.64
C ARG A 49 23.85 16.10 11.55
N GLY A 50 23.24 16.07 10.37
CA GLY A 50 23.87 15.56 9.15
C GLY A 50 25.13 16.36 8.79
N ASN A 51 26.26 15.79 9.17
CA ASN A 51 27.65 16.23 9.05
C ASN A 51 28.05 16.73 7.63
N PRO A 52 28.37 18.03 7.41
CA PRO A 52 29.06 18.48 6.22
C PRO A 52 30.57 18.30 6.42
N GLY A 53 31.10 17.10 6.14
CA GLY A 53 32.54 16.88 6.25
C GLY A 53 32.93 15.42 6.42
N ALA A 54 32.90 14.66 5.33
CA ALA A 54 33.74 13.47 5.21
C ALA A 54 35.16 13.91 4.80
N THR A 55 35.94 14.39 5.77
CA THR A 55 37.39 14.50 5.63
C THR A 55 38.02 13.13 5.81
N GLY A 56 38.87 12.78 4.85
CA GLY A 56 39.47 11.46 4.72
C GLY A 56 40.35 11.04 5.89
N PHE A 57 40.33 9.74 6.15
CA PHE A 57 41.37 9.04 6.89
C PHE A 57 42.16 8.19 5.89
N GLY A 58 43.36 8.65 5.55
CA GLY A 58 44.37 7.86 4.86
C GLY A 58 45.00 6.87 5.85
N GLY A 59 44.77 5.58 5.63
CA GLY A 59 45.45 4.49 6.32
C GLY A 59 46.54 3.85 5.42
N PRO A 60 47.71 3.49 5.96
CA PRO A 60 48.80 2.92 5.17
C PRO A 60 48.60 1.41 4.91
N GLY A 61 48.59 1.07 3.61
CA GLY A 61 49.14 -0.14 2.99
C GLY A 61 48.94 -1.50 3.66
N GLY A 62 47.85 -2.19 3.32
CA GLY A 62 47.73 -3.65 3.43
C GLY A 62 47.86 -4.32 2.05
N PRO A 63 48.63 -5.41 1.90
CA PRO A 63 48.80 -6.09 0.62
C PRO A 63 47.67 -7.11 0.35
N GLY A 64 47.12 -7.07 -0.86
CA GLY A 64 46.53 -8.25 -1.52
C GLY A 64 45.04 -8.53 -1.29
N GLY A 65 44.16 -7.58 -1.59
CA GLY A 65 42.75 -7.90 -1.87
C GLY A 65 42.59 -8.47 -3.30
N PRO A 66 41.72 -9.47 -3.53
CA PRO A 66 41.46 -10.03 -4.86
C PRO A 66 40.98 -8.93 -5.82
N PRO A 67 41.27 -9.07 -7.14
CA PRO A 67 40.94 -8.06 -8.14
C PRO A 67 39.46 -7.68 -8.05
N GLY A 68 39.23 -6.40 -7.80
CA GLY A 68 37.90 -5.83 -7.61
C GLY A 68 36.98 -6.22 -8.76
N SER A 69 35.82 -6.73 -8.40
CA SER A 69 34.65 -6.79 -9.26
C SER A 69 34.47 -5.41 -9.90
N GLY A 70 34.80 -5.32 -11.18
CA GLY A 70 34.61 -4.11 -11.97
C GLY A 70 33.15 -3.65 -11.90
N PRO A 71 32.87 -2.39 -12.29
CA PRO A 71 31.51 -1.87 -12.32
C PRO A 71 30.65 -2.83 -13.13
N THR A 72 29.70 -3.49 -12.46
CA THR A 72 28.72 -4.33 -13.13
C THR A 72 27.98 -3.40 -14.10
N PRO A 73 27.90 -3.73 -15.41
CA PRO A 73 27.15 -2.92 -16.35
C PRO A 73 25.72 -2.79 -15.81
N SER A 74 25.33 -1.58 -15.39
CA SER A 74 23.95 -1.29 -15.05
C SER A 74 23.14 -1.52 -16.32
N ALA A 75 22.38 -2.61 -16.36
CA ALA A 75 21.42 -2.82 -17.43
C ALA A 75 20.52 -1.58 -17.55
N PRO A 76 20.19 -1.11 -18.77
CA PRO A 76 19.29 0.01 -18.94
C PRO A 76 18.01 -0.22 -18.15
N ALA A 77 17.62 0.74 -17.30
CA ALA A 77 16.34 0.68 -16.61
C ALA A 77 15.22 0.68 -17.67
N LEU A 78 14.34 -0.31 -17.62
CA LEU A 78 13.18 -0.38 -18.50
C LEU A 78 12.21 0.76 -18.13
N PRO A 79 11.50 1.34 -19.11
CA PRO A 79 10.60 2.47 -18.86
C PRO A 79 9.46 2.05 -17.93
N SER A 80 9.17 2.88 -16.92
CA SER A 80 7.98 2.74 -16.11
C SER A 80 6.72 3.11 -16.90
N ARG A 81 5.59 2.48 -16.57
CA ARG A 81 4.29 2.73 -17.18
C ARG A 81 3.27 3.20 -16.15
N THR A 82 2.39 4.10 -16.55
CA THR A 82 1.25 4.53 -15.73
C THR A 82 -0.04 4.04 -16.37
N VAL A 83 -0.86 3.32 -15.61
CA VAL A 83 -2.16 2.82 -16.04
C VAL A 83 -3.26 3.54 -15.25
N SER A 84 -4.26 4.04 -15.97
CA SER A 84 -5.49 4.58 -15.38
C SER A 84 -6.62 3.60 -15.59
N ALA A 85 -7.42 3.36 -14.56
CA ALA A 85 -8.58 2.48 -14.62
C ALA A 85 -9.75 3.04 -13.82
N THR A 86 -10.96 2.59 -14.14
CA THR A 86 -12.20 2.94 -13.42
C THR A 86 -12.80 1.68 -12.81
N VAL A 87 -13.09 1.70 -11.51
CA VAL A 87 -13.73 0.57 -10.81
C VAL A 87 -15.13 0.34 -11.37
N THR A 88 -15.41 -0.88 -11.82
CA THR A 88 -16.69 -1.27 -12.41
C THR A 88 -17.49 -2.22 -11.51
N ALA A 89 -16.82 -2.97 -10.63
CA ALA A 89 -17.49 -3.84 -9.68
C ALA A 89 -16.69 -3.97 -8.39
N VAL A 90 -17.40 -4.12 -7.28
CA VAL A 90 -16.82 -4.27 -5.94
C VAL A 90 -17.61 -5.31 -5.17
N THR A 91 -16.92 -6.18 -4.44
CA THR A 91 -17.50 -7.07 -3.43
C THR A 91 -16.69 -7.02 -2.14
N GLY A 92 -17.34 -7.35 -1.01
CA GLY A 92 -16.70 -7.35 0.30
C GLY A 92 -16.47 -5.94 0.87
N THR A 93 -15.37 -5.77 1.60
CA THR A 93 -15.07 -4.57 2.39
C THR A 93 -14.12 -3.58 1.71
N SER A 94 -14.04 -3.60 0.36
CA SER A 94 -13.16 -2.71 -0.41
C SER A 94 -13.39 -1.24 -0.02
N PRO A 95 -12.31 -0.46 0.19
CA PRO A 95 -12.43 0.96 0.52
C PRO A 95 -12.62 1.84 -0.72
N ALA A 96 -12.52 1.27 -1.93
CA ALA A 96 -12.75 1.96 -3.20
C ALA A 96 -14.17 1.64 -3.73
N PRO A 97 -15.05 2.64 -3.91
CA PRO A 97 -16.38 2.43 -4.48
C PRO A 97 -16.34 2.23 -5.99
N VAL A 98 -17.45 1.74 -6.56
CA VAL A 98 -17.69 1.75 -8.02
C VAL A 98 -17.58 3.18 -8.55
N ASP A 99 -17.13 3.32 -9.80
CA ASP A 99 -16.81 4.57 -10.51
C ASP A 99 -15.61 5.36 -9.96
N SER A 100 -14.91 4.82 -8.95
CA SER A 100 -13.65 5.43 -8.50
C SER A 100 -12.54 5.24 -9.53
N THR A 101 -11.70 6.26 -9.66
CA THR A 101 -10.48 6.20 -10.47
C THR A 101 -9.36 5.51 -9.70
N CYS A 102 -8.68 4.61 -10.39
CA CYS A 102 -7.48 3.92 -9.95
C CYS A 102 -6.28 4.37 -10.78
N ASN A 103 -5.19 4.72 -10.09
CA ASN A 103 -3.90 4.97 -10.72
C ASN A 103 -2.93 3.84 -10.33
N PHE A 104 -2.22 3.34 -11.33
CA PHE A 104 -1.32 2.20 -11.20
C PHE A 104 0.02 2.54 -11.84
N VAL A 105 1.09 2.55 -11.03
CA VAL A 105 2.45 2.80 -11.54
C VAL A 105 3.18 1.47 -11.59
N VAL A 106 3.62 1.07 -12.78
CA VAL A 106 4.36 -0.17 -13.02
C VAL A 106 5.80 0.17 -13.34
N SER A 107 6.71 -0.31 -12.52
CA SER A 107 8.14 -0.31 -12.79
C SER A 107 8.54 -1.70 -13.31
N VAL A 108 9.51 -1.76 -14.20
CA VAL A 108 9.88 -2.99 -14.92
C VAL A 108 11.36 -3.28 -14.70
N TRP A 109 11.67 -4.52 -14.33
CA TRP A 109 13.03 -5.01 -14.14
C TRP A 109 13.29 -6.26 -14.98
N PRO A 110 14.53 -6.45 -15.48
CA PRO A 110 14.94 -7.72 -16.04
C PRO A 110 14.70 -8.84 -15.04
N SER A 111 14.01 -9.91 -15.46
CA SER A 111 13.91 -11.13 -14.65
C SER A 111 15.19 -11.94 -14.83
N THR A 112 15.79 -12.39 -13.73
CA THR A 112 16.87 -13.39 -13.76
C THR A 112 16.35 -14.82 -13.85
N GLU A 113 15.05 -15.02 -13.62
CA GLU A 113 14.41 -16.33 -13.49
C GLU A 113 13.63 -16.74 -14.75
N SER A 114 13.24 -15.78 -15.58
CA SER A 114 12.44 -16.02 -16.79
C SER A 114 13.11 -15.45 -18.02
N THR A 115 13.10 -16.21 -19.11
CA THR A 115 13.58 -15.77 -20.44
C THR A 115 12.50 -15.07 -21.26
N THR A 116 11.22 -15.17 -20.85
CA THR A 116 10.06 -14.67 -21.61
C THR A 116 9.24 -13.62 -20.86
N GLY A 117 9.48 -13.46 -19.56
CA GLY A 117 8.81 -12.48 -18.71
C GLY A 117 9.82 -11.54 -18.05
N VAL A 118 9.35 -10.35 -17.71
CA VAL A 118 10.07 -9.38 -16.87
C VAL A 118 9.43 -9.36 -15.49
N MET A 119 10.21 -8.95 -14.48
CA MET A 119 9.65 -8.71 -13.16
C MET A 119 9.03 -7.32 -13.17
N CYS A 120 7.74 -7.22 -12.90
CA CYS A 120 7.08 -5.95 -12.62
C CYS A 120 7.01 -5.73 -11.12
N ARG A 121 7.01 -4.47 -10.73
CA ARG A 121 6.51 -4.03 -9.42
C ARG A 121 5.48 -2.97 -9.68
N ALA A 122 4.35 -3.08 -9.01
CA ALA A 122 3.32 -2.08 -9.13
C ALA A 122 2.79 -1.60 -7.79
N GLN A 123 2.26 -0.38 -7.81
CA GLN A 123 1.49 0.19 -6.72
C GLN A 123 0.19 0.71 -7.29
N MET A 124 -0.92 0.30 -6.67
CA MET A 124 -2.24 0.74 -7.09
C MET A 124 -2.95 1.53 -6.01
N VAL A 125 -3.41 2.72 -6.39
CA VAL A 125 -4.20 3.60 -5.53
C VAL A 125 -5.54 3.87 -6.19
N CYS A 126 -6.64 3.47 -5.54
CA CYS A 126 -8.01 3.79 -5.96
C CYS A 126 -8.67 4.68 -4.91
N ALA A 127 -9.31 5.78 -5.33
CA ALA A 127 -9.94 6.74 -4.40
C ALA A 127 -9.01 7.22 -3.26
N GLY A 128 -7.70 7.31 -3.53
CA GLY A 128 -6.68 7.69 -2.53
C GLY A 128 -6.27 6.58 -1.55
N GLN A 129 -6.78 5.35 -1.72
CA GLN A 129 -6.45 4.19 -0.89
C GLN A 129 -5.54 3.23 -1.66
N LEU A 130 -4.43 2.82 -1.03
CA LEU A 130 -3.56 1.77 -1.57
C LEU A 130 -4.28 0.42 -1.45
N LEU A 131 -4.50 -0.26 -2.58
CA LEU A 131 -5.16 -1.57 -2.61
C LEU A 131 -4.24 -2.72 -3.07
N PHE A 132 -3.09 -2.40 -3.67
CA PHE A 132 -2.11 -3.40 -4.12
C PHE A 132 -0.70 -2.83 -4.07
N GLY A 133 0.25 -3.68 -3.68
CA GLY A 133 1.65 -3.35 -3.52
C GLY A 133 1.96 -2.52 -2.27
N GLY A 134 3.05 -1.76 -2.33
CA GLY A 134 3.54 -0.96 -1.21
C GLY A 134 5.04 -0.73 -1.33
N PRO A 135 5.70 -0.16 -0.31
CA PRO A 135 7.14 0.06 -0.31
C PRO A 135 7.95 -1.22 -0.51
N GLU A 136 7.47 -2.36 0.02
CA GLU A 136 8.17 -3.65 0.01
C GLU A 136 7.38 -4.78 -0.68
N ALA A 137 6.25 -4.46 -1.34
CA ALA A 137 5.35 -5.42 -1.97
C ALA A 137 5.01 -5.01 -3.42
N GLY A 138 4.17 -5.81 -4.09
CA GLY A 138 3.65 -5.51 -5.43
C GLY A 138 4.45 -6.12 -6.57
N TYR A 139 5.26 -7.15 -6.31
CA TYR A 139 6.13 -7.78 -7.31
C TYR A 139 5.43 -8.96 -8.00
N PHE A 140 5.43 -8.99 -9.32
CA PHE A 140 4.79 -10.05 -10.08
C PHE A 140 5.44 -10.24 -11.45
N MET A 141 5.36 -11.45 -11.98
CA MET A 141 5.82 -11.73 -13.35
C MET A 141 4.84 -11.12 -14.35
N CYS A 142 5.39 -10.40 -15.34
CA CYS A 142 4.60 -9.70 -16.33
C CYS A 142 5.26 -9.74 -17.71
N THR A 143 4.46 -9.38 -18.72
CA THR A 143 4.87 -9.08 -20.07
C THR A 143 4.57 -7.61 -20.35
N VAL A 144 5.47 -6.94 -21.08
CA VAL A 144 5.34 -5.52 -21.43
C VAL A 144 5.58 -5.38 -22.93
N SER A 145 4.74 -4.59 -23.59
CA SER A 145 4.90 -4.21 -25.00
C SER A 145 4.91 -2.69 -25.11
N ASP A 146 5.71 -2.14 -26.03
CA ASP A 146 5.76 -0.71 -26.32
C ASP A 146 4.83 -0.31 -27.47
N GLN A 147 4.39 -1.26 -28.30
CA GLN A 147 3.64 -0.96 -29.52
C GLN A 147 2.54 -2.00 -29.83
N PRO A 148 1.28 -1.73 -29.43
CA PRO A 148 0.85 -0.63 -28.56
C PRO A 148 1.37 -0.81 -27.11
N PRO A 149 1.47 0.26 -26.31
CA PRO A 149 1.80 0.16 -24.90
C PRO A 149 0.84 -0.80 -24.18
N SER A 150 1.36 -1.90 -23.63
CA SER A 150 0.57 -2.86 -22.89
C SER A 150 1.35 -3.57 -21.79
N ILE A 151 0.62 -4.03 -20.79
CA ILE A 151 1.12 -4.81 -19.66
C ILE A 151 0.13 -5.93 -19.40
N ALA A 152 0.63 -7.15 -19.24
CA ALA A 152 -0.17 -8.29 -18.80
C ALA A 152 0.61 -9.12 -17.78
N GLY A 153 -0.03 -9.48 -16.67
CA GLY A 153 0.58 -10.26 -15.60
C GLY A 153 -0.39 -10.55 -14.46
N SER A 154 0.03 -11.42 -13.55
CA SER A 154 -0.78 -11.80 -12.39
C SER A 154 0.09 -12.14 -11.18
N ASP A 155 -0.34 -11.66 -10.03
CA ASP A 155 -0.03 -12.23 -8.72
C ASP A 155 -1.28 -12.92 -8.17
N ASN A 156 -1.19 -14.21 -7.90
CA ASN A 156 -2.32 -14.99 -7.41
C ASN A 156 -2.32 -15.15 -5.88
N THR A 157 -1.27 -14.65 -5.22
CA THR A 157 -1.04 -14.77 -3.79
C THR A 157 -1.81 -13.67 -3.07
N THR A 158 -2.56 -14.03 -2.05
CA THR A 158 -3.29 -13.06 -1.21
C THR A 158 -2.53 -12.78 0.07
N THR A 159 -2.94 -11.74 0.80
CA THR A 159 -2.26 -11.33 2.03
C THR A 159 -2.23 -12.43 3.09
N SER A 160 -3.26 -13.29 3.16
CA SER A 160 -3.22 -14.43 4.10
C SER A 160 -2.13 -15.47 3.78
N GLN A 161 -1.60 -15.48 2.56
CA GLN A 161 -0.63 -16.46 2.07
C GLN A 161 0.82 -15.96 2.17
N ASP A 162 1.08 -14.68 1.91
CA ASP A 162 2.44 -14.10 1.92
C ASP A 162 2.65 -12.97 2.95
N ASN A 163 1.58 -12.53 3.62
CA ASN A 163 1.58 -11.38 4.53
C ASN A 163 2.05 -10.06 3.89
N ALA A 164 1.94 -9.92 2.57
CA ALA A 164 2.48 -8.76 1.84
C ALA A 164 1.36 -7.90 1.23
N ASP A 165 0.64 -8.42 0.24
CA ASP A 165 -0.33 -7.65 -0.54
C ASP A 165 -1.50 -8.48 -1.06
N ALA A 166 -2.47 -7.81 -1.67
CA ALA A 166 -3.63 -8.44 -2.28
C ALA A 166 -3.21 -9.19 -3.56
N ALA A 167 -3.95 -10.22 -3.98
CA ALA A 167 -3.77 -10.80 -5.30
C ALA A 167 -4.22 -9.80 -6.39
N MET A 168 -3.56 -9.81 -7.54
CA MET A 168 -3.84 -8.91 -8.65
C MET A 168 -3.67 -9.59 -10.01
N THR A 169 -4.53 -9.27 -10.96
CA THR A 169 -4.36 -9.65 -12.37
C THR A 169 -4.66 -8.44 -13.24
N ILE A 170 -3.75 -8.15 -14.16
CA ILE A 170 -3.87 -7.05 -15.11
C ILE A 170 -3.67 -7.56 -16.53
N ASP A 171 -4.53 -7.13 -17.44
CA ASP A 171 -4.36 -7.25 -18.87
C ASP A 171 -4.89 -5.96 -19.51
N THR A 172 -3.96 -5.06 -19.86
CA THR A 172 -4.34 -3.77 -20.44
C THR A 172 -4.85 -3.89 -21.87
N ALA A 173 -4.53 -4.97 -22.59
CA ALA A 173 -5.05 -5.21 -23.94
C ALA A 173 -6.51 -5.67 -23.89
N ALA A 174 -6.85 -6.54 -22.92
CA ALA A 174 -8.22 -6.93 -22.60
C ALA A 174 -9.00 -5.84 -21.84
N ARG A 175 -8.30 -4.81 -21.37
CA ARG A 175 -8.80 -3.71 -20.54
C ARG A 175 -9.34 -4.15 -19.18
N THR A 176 -8.77 -5.19 -18.60
CA THR A 176 -9.21 -5.75 -17.33
C THR A 176 -8.15 -5.62 -16.25
N LEU A 177 -8.58 -5.21 -15.07
CA LEU A 177 -7.81 -5.21 -13.84
C LEU A 177 -8.68 -5.79 -12.73
N THR A 178 -8.16 -6.79 -12.02
CA THR A 178 -8.85 -7.42 -10.89
C THR A 178 -7.92 -7.52 -9.71
N ILE A 179 -8.43 -7.18 -8.54
CA ILE A 179 -7.73 -7.31 -7.26
C ILE A 179 -8.62 -8.08 -6.30
N ARG A 180 -7.99 -8.90 -5.48
CA ARG A 180 -8.65 -9.71 -4.47
C ARG A 180 -7.78 -9.82 -3.23
N ASP A 181 -8.35 -9.50 -2.09
CA ASP A 181 -7.72 -9.70 -0.79
C ASP A 181 -8.64 -10.55 0.07
N ASP A 182 -8.04 -11.34 0.97
CA ASP A 182 -8.74 -12.21 1.90
C ASP A 182 -8.44 -11.92 3.38
N GLY A 183 -7.54 -10.98 3.69
CA GLY A 183 -7.18 -10.71 5.09
C GLY A 183 -6.29 -9.50 5.38
N GLY A 184 -6.03 -8.62 4.41
CA GLY A 184 -5.22 -7.43 4.62
C GLY A 184 -5.91 -6.30 5.41
N ALA A 185 -5.32 -5.11 5.34
CA ALA A 185 -5.75 -3.94 6.13
C ALA A 185 -7.21 -3.52 5.88
N HIS A 186 -7.77 -3.90 4.72
CA HIS A 186 -9.15 -3.59 4.33
C HIS A 186 -10.08 -4.81 4.40
N GLY A 187 -9.65 -5.93 5.01
CA GLY A 187 -10.42 -7.17 5.11
C GLY A 187 -10.56 -7.92 3.78
N THR A 188 -11.59 -8.77 3.66
CA THR A 188 -11.85 -9.55 2.45
C THR A 188 -12.60 -8.73 1.41
N TYR A 189 -12.02 -8.55 0.23
CA TYR A 189 -12.66 -7.81 -0.86
C TYR A 189 -12.23 -8.29 -2.25
N SER A 190 -13.02 -7.91 -3.25
CA SER A 190 -12.60 -7.96 -4.65
C SER A 190 -13.02 -6.70 -5.39
N VAL A 191 -12.11 -6.19 -6.21
CA VAL A 191 -12.32 -5.02 -7.07
C VAL A 191 -12.06 -5.44 -8.50
N THR A 192 -13.00 -5.15 -9.39
CA THR A 192 -12.82 -5.22 -10.84
C THR A 192 -12.83 -3.79 -11.38
N ALA A 193 -11.84 -3.47 -12.21
CA ALA A 193 -11.72 -2.18 -12.88
C ALA A 193 -11.51 -2.36 -14.38
N ARG A 194 -12.04 -1.41 -15.14
CA ARG A 194 -11.79 -1.27 -16.58
C ARG A 194 -10.58 -0.39 -16.78
N VAL A 195 -9.57 -0.87 -17.51
CA VAL A 195 -8.42 -0.04 -17.89
C VAL A 195 -8.86 0.98 -18.95
N ASP A 196 -8.61 2.25 -18.67
CA ASP A 196 -8.97 3.38 -19.53
C ASP A 196 -7.79 3.83 -20.40
N SER A 197 -6.56 3.83 -19.85
CA SER A 197 -5.35 4.21 -20.59
C SER A 197 -4.05 3.61 -20.04
N VAL A 198 -3.03 3.54 -20.89
CA VAL A 198 -1.64 3.16 -20.56
C VAL A 198 -0.72 4.24 -21.14
N LEU A 199 0.13 4.81 -20.28
CA LEU A 199 1.12 5.85 -20.60
C LEU A 199 2.53 5.32 -20.35
#